data_AF-A0A835N0S5-F1
#
_entry.id   AF-A0A835N0S5-F1
#
_cell.length_a   1.000
_cell.length_b   1.000
_cell.length_c   1.000
_cell.angle_alpha   90.00
_cell.angle_beta   90.00
_cell.angle_gamma   90.00
#
_symmetry.space_group_name_H-M   'P 1'
#
loop_
_entity.id
_entity.type
_entity.pdbx_description
1 polymer ?
#
loop_
_entity_poly.entity_id
_entity_poly.type
_entity_poly.pdbx_seq_one_letter_code
_entity_poly.pdbx_strand_id
1 'polypeptide(L)'
;MAAKIAGEEWKNMTEQRGPYEEVARKNTEKYMQEMEAYKQTKDDMNLKKEEEEKMKLQKQEALQLLKKKEKTENIYLLLLTVFVICYANFGAFLVAKRLLYNVQKTKEQSQKQQHQNVDPNKPASSFLLFRNQEKLMQERPGINNSTLTAMISVKWKELNEEERQIWNSRAAEAMEAYKKELCVGGGGTANL
;
A
#
# COMPACT_ATOMS: atom_id res chain seq x y z
N MET A 1 78.09 -73.11 12.05
CA MET A 1 78.94 -73.18 13.25
C MET A 1 78.99 -71.85 14.00
N ALA A 2 79.26 -70.71 13.33
CA ALA A 2 79.39 -69.39 13.97
C ALA A 2 78.25 -68.96 14.92
N ALA A 3 76.97 -69.05 14.52
CA ALA A 3 75.85 -68.67 15.40
C ALA A 3 75.68 -69.59 16.62
N LYS A 4 76.08 -70.87 16.49
CA LYS A 4 76.02 -71.86 17.57
C LYS A 4 77.17 -71.65 18.56
N ILE A 5 78.38 -71.36 18.05
CA ILE A 5 79.57 -70.97 18.81
C ILE A 5 79.32 -69.66 19.57
N ALA A 6 78.76 -68.63 18.91
CA ALA A 6 78.42 -67.36 19.54
C ALA A 6 77.35 -67.50 20.64
N GLY A 7 76.39 -68.42 20.47
CA GLY A 7 75.39 -68.72 21.51
C GLY A 7 75.98 -69.44 22.74
N GLU A 8 76.92 -70.36 22.53
CA GLU A 8 77.66 -71.03 23.61
C GLU A 8 78.62 -70.08 24.33
N GLU A 9 79.37 -69.25 23.60
CA GLU A 9 80.22 -68.20 24.16
C GLU A 9 79.40 -67.19 24.95
N TRP A 10 78.28 -66.72 24.40
CA TRP A 10 77.33 -65.88 25.12
C TRP A 10 76.97 -66.56 26.44
N LYS A 11 76.59 -67.86 26.45
CA LYS A 11 76.20 -68.62 27.67
C LYS A 11 77.26 -68.61 28.78
N ASN A 12 78.54 -68.59 28.43
CA ASN A 12 79.66 -68.53 29.37
C ASN A 12 80.10 -67.10 29.74
N MET A 13 79.63 -66.04 29.07
CA MET A 13 80.00 -64.63 29.32
C MET A 13 79.17 -63.96 30.43
N THR A 14 79.03 -64.58 31.59
CA THR A 14 78.10 -64.11 32.64
C THR A 14 78.41 -62.70 33.17
N GLU A 15 79.70 -62.32 33.27
CA GLU A 15 80.12 -61.00 33.80
C GLU A 15 80.09 -59.88 32.75
N GLN A 16 80.30 -60.20 31.46
CA GLN A 16 80.35 -59.22 30.37
C GLN A 16 78.97 -58.97 29.68
N ARG A 17 77.93 -59.72 30.05
CA ARG A 17 76.57 -59.61 29.52
C ARG A 17 75.78 -58.40 30.02
N GLY A 18 76.00 -58.00 31.28
CA GLY A 18 75.27 -56.91 31.92
C GLY A 18 75.22 -55.62 31.08
N PRO A 19 76.35 -55.14 30.51
CA PRO A 19 76.37 -53.99 29.61
C PRO A 19 75.49 -54.14 28.37
N TYR A 20 75.46 -55.32 27.75
CA TYR A 20 74.66 -55.57 26.55
C TYR A 20 73.17 -55.68 26.87
N GLU A 21 72.81 -56.32 27.98
CA GLU A 21 71.44 -56.40 28.47
C GLU A 21 70.89 -55.01 28.83
N GLU A 22 71.72 -54.18 29.46
CA GLU A 22 71.39 -52.79 29.79
C GLU A 22 71.21 -51.92 28.53
N VAL A 23 72.02 -52.10 27.49
CA VAL A 23 71.84 -51.42 26.20
C VAL A 23 70.56 -51.88 25.50
N ALA A 24 70.26 -53.19 25.51
CA ALA A 24 69.02 -53.72 24.96
C ALA A 24 67.79 -53.12 25.67
N ARG A 25 67.82 -53.08 27.01
CA ARG A 25 66.77 -52.45 27.82
C ARG A 25 66.58 -50.97 27.48
N LYS A 26 67.67 -50.19 27.43
CA LYS A 26 67.63 -48.77 27.04
C LYS A 26 67.08 -48.57 25.62
N ASN A 27 67.41 -49.44 24.69
CA ASN A 27 66.89 -49.36 23.32
C ASN A 27 65.39 -49.68 23.27
N THR A 28 64.92 -50.66 24.04
CA THR A 28 63.49 -50.94 24.16
C THR A 28 62.73 -49.78 24.79
N GLU A 29 63.26 -49.18 25.86
CA GLU A 29 62.67 -47.99 26.50
C GLU A 29 62.60 -46.79 25.55
N LYS A 30 63.69 -46.50 24.83
CA LYS A 30 63.68 -45.44 23.80
C LYS A 30 62.64 -45.69 22.72
N TYR A 31 62.56 -46.91 22.20
CA TYR A 31 61.57 -47.26 21.19
C TYR A 31 60.13 -47.08 21.72
N MET A 32 59.86 -47.49 22.96
CA MET A 32 58.55 -47.28 23.57
C MET A 32 58.24 -45.79 23.73
N GLN A 33 59.19 -44.98 24.20
CA GLN A 33 59.03 -43.52 24.33
C GLN A 33 58.75 -42.85 22.98
N GLU A 34 59.48 -43.23 21.92
CA GLU A 34 59.27 -42.72 20.57
C GLU A 34 57.89 -43.11 20.03
N MET A 35 57.46 -44.35 20.27
CA MET A 35 56.13 -44.83 19.88
C MET A 35 55.00 -44.11 20.62
N GLU A 36 55.17 -43.82 21.91
CA GLU A 36 54.22 -43.02 22.69
C GLU A 36 54.15 -41.59 22.18
N ALA A 37 55.29 -40.95 21.92
CA ALA A 37 55.34 -39.60 21.35
C ALA A 37 54.69 -39.53 19.96
N TYR A 38 54.90 -40.55 19.12
CA TYR A 38 54.23 -40.66 17.82
C TYR A 38 52.71 -40.76 17.98
N LYS A 39 52.24 -41.61 18.90
CA LYS A 39 50.80 -41.78 19.17
C LYS A 39 50.18 -40.48 19.68
N GLN A 40 50.81 -39.82 20.66
CA GLN A 40 50.34 -38.53 21.19
C GLN A 40 50.27 -37.47 20.09
N THR A 41 51.33 -37.33 19.27
CA THR A 41 51.35 -36.37 18.17
C THR A 41 50.23 -36.66 17.16
N LYS A 42 49.96 -37.94 16.88
CA LYS A 42 48.88 -38.35 15.98
C LYS A 42 47.49 -38.02 16.54
N ASP A 43 47.28 -38.28 17.83
CA ASP A 43 46.02 -37.97 18.52
C ASP A 43 45.81 -36.45 18.59
N ASP A 44 46.85 -35.66 18.88
CA ASP A 44 46.82 -34.19 18.86
C ASP A 44 46.54 -33.63 17.46
N MET A 45 47.12 -34.22 16.42
CA MET A 45 46.84 -33.82 15.02
C MET A 45 45.39 -34.10 14.65
N ASN A 46 44.82 -35.23 15.10
CA ASN A 46 43.42 -35.55 14.86
C ASN A 46 42.51 -34.59 15.61
N LEU A 47 42.82 -34.29 16.87
CA LEU A 47 42.06 -33.34 17.69
C LEU A 47 42.03 -31.94 17.05
N LYS A 48 43.19 -31.44 16.59
CA LYS A 48 43.27 -30.15 15.87
C LYS A 48 42.42 -30.13 14.60
N LYS A 49 42.41 -31.22 13.83
CA LYS A 49 41.56 -31.33 12.64
C LYS A 49 40.08 -31.27 13.00
N GLU A 50 39.65 -31.99 14.03
CA GLU A 50 38.26 -31.96 14.51
C GLU A 50 37.86 -30.56 15.02
N GLU A 51 38.75 -29.87 15.73
CA GLU A 51 38.53 -28.49 16.17
C GLU A 51 38.41 -27.52 15.00
N GLU A 52 39.27 -27.63 13.99
CA GLU A 52 39.19 -26.85 12.76
C GLU A 52 37.88 -27.09 12.01
N GLU A 53 37.42 -28.34 11.92
CA GLU A 53 36.15 -28.69 11.30
C GLU A 53 34.96 -28.10 12.06
N LYS A 54 34.96 -28.18 13.40
CA LYS A 54 33.94 -27.53 14.25
C LYS A 54 33.94 -26.03 14.06
N MET A 55 35.12 -25.41 14.01
CA MET A 55 35.24 -23.97 13.78
C MET A 55 34.71 -23.56 12.40
N LYS A 56 34.98 -24.37 11.35
CA LYS A 56 34.42 -24.16 10.01
C LYS A 56 32.89 -24.25 10.02
N LEU A 57 32.33 -25.25 10.70
CA LEU A 57 30.89 -25.42 10.82
C LEU A 57 30.25 -24.23 11.55
N GLN A 58 30.78 -23.85 12.71
CA GLN A 58 30.30 -22.69 13.47
C GLN A 58 30.36 -21.40 12.66
N LYS A 59 31.45 -21.19 11.90
CA LYS A 59 31.57 -20.02 11.01
C LYS A 59 30.51 -20.03 9.90
N GLN A 60 30.24 -21.19 9.31
CA GLN A 60 29.20 -21.34 8.29
C GLN A 60 27.80 -21.06 8.88
N GLU A 61 27.49 -21.61 10.05
CA GLU A 61 26.22 -21.38 10.76
C GLU A 61 26.04 -19.89 11.11
N ALA A 62 27.08 -19.24 11.67
CA ALA A 62 27.06 -17.82 11.97
C ALA A 62 26.80 -16.96 10.72
N LEU A 63 27.43 -17.28 9.59
CA LEU A 63 27.19 -16.60 8.32
C LEU A 63 25.75 -16.79 7.82
N GLN A 64 25.19 -17.98 7.96
CA GLN A 64 23.78 -18.23 7.60
C GLN A 64 22.83 -17.40 8.46
N LEU A 65 23.10 -17.27 9.77
CA LEU A 65 22.31 -16.44 10.67
C LEU A 65 22.38 -14.95 10.30
N LEU A 66 23.57 -14.44 9.97
CA LEU A 66 23.74 -13.06 9.50
C LEU A 66 22.94 -12.78 8.23
N LYS A 67 23.03 -13.67 7.22
CA LYS A 67 22.24 -13.54 5.99
C LYS A 67 20.74 -13.56 6.24
N LYS A 68 20.26 -14.38 7.18
CA LYS A 68 18.84 -14.40 7.58
C LYS A 68 18.45 -13.06 8.22
N LYS A 69 19.26 -12.55 9.15
CA LYS A 69 19.04 -11.26 9.81
C LYS A 69 18.94 -10.13 8.79
N GLU A 70 19.89 -10.03 7.87
CA GLU A 70 19.91 -9.01 6.81
C GLU A 70 18.65 -9.06 5.94
N LYS A 71 18.21 -10.27 5.55
CA LYS A 71 16.95 -10.43 4.81
C LYS A 71 15.75 -9.90 5.59
N THR A 72 15.64 -10.22 6.87
CA THR A 72 14.55 -9.68 7.72
C THR A 72 14.62 -8.17 7.85
N GLU A 73 15.80 -7.59 8.11
CA GLU A 73 15.98 -6.14 8.18
C GLU A 73 15.56 -5.45 6.87
N ASN A 74 15.96 -6.00 5.73
CA ASN A 74 15.56 -5.48 4.42
C ASN A 74 14.04 -5.54 4.19
N ILE A 75 13.38 -6.62 4.65
CA ILE A 75 11.92 -6.72 4.60
C ILE A 75 11.28 -5.64 5.50
N TYR A 76 11.77 -5.46 6.73
CA TYR A 76 11.26 -4.44 7.63
C TYR A 76 11.46 -3.02 7.06
N LEU A 77 12.63 -2.73 6.49
CA LEU A 77 12.92 -1.48 5.79
C LEU A 77 11.97 -1.25 4.62
N LEU A 78 11.70 -2.28 3.81
CA LEU A 78 10.75 -2.19 2.70
C LEU A 78 9.32 -1.91 3.19
N LEU A 79 8.86 -2.62 4.22
CA LEU A 79 7.53 -2.39 4.80
C LEU A 79 7.41 -0.98 5.38
N LEU A 80 8.44 -0.50 6.07
CA LEU A 80 8.44 0.82 6.69
C LEU A 80 8.48 1.95 5.65
N THR A 81 9.23 1.76 4.55
CA THR A 81 9.24 2.73 3.42
C THR A 81 7.89 2.77 2.70
N VAL A 82 7.27 1.61 2.41
CA VAL A 82 5.93 1.55 1.82
C VAL A 82 4.90 2.21 2.74
N PHE A 83 4.96 1.95 4.04
CA PHE A 83 4.12 2.61 5.03
C PHE A 83 4.28 4.14 4.94
N VAL A 84 5.49 4.68 5.06
CA VAL A 84 5.72 6.14 4.99
C VAL A 84 5.16 6.74 3.69
N ILE A 85 5.37 6.08 2.54
CA ILE A 85 4.84 6.52 1.24
C ILE A 85 3.31 6.52 1.24
N CYS A 86 2.67 5.47 1.74
CA CYS A 86 1.21 5.38 1.87
C CYS A 86 0.65 6.49 2.78
N TYR A 87 1.30 6.77 3.91
CA TYR A 87 0.86 7.81 4.84
C TYR A 87 0.98 9.21 4.22
N ALA A 88 2.07 9.49 3.51
CA ALA A 88 2.25 10.75 2.79
C ALA A 88 1.19 10.94 1.68
N ASN A 89 0.95 9.89 0.88
CA ASN A 89 -0.06 9.92 -0.18
C ASN A 89 -1.49 10.04 0.36
N PHE A 90 -1.79 9.41 1.50
CA PHE A 90 -3.09 9.54 2.15
C PHE A 90 -3.34 10.96 2.68
N GLY A 91 -2.32 11.61 3.23
CA GLY A 91 -2.40 13.02 3.62
C GLY A 91 -2.76 13.94 2.45
N ALA A 92 -2.09 13.76 1.31
CA ALA A 92 -2.41 14.50 0.08
C ALA A 92 -3.84 14.25 -0.41
N PHE A 93 -4.32 13.00 -0.33
CA PHE A 93 -5.70 12.64 -0.70
C PHE A 93 -6.74 13.38 0.16
N LEU A 94 -6.52 13.47 1.48
CA LEU A 94 -7.44 14.17 2.38
C LEU A 94 -7.48 15.68 2.11
N VAL A 95 -6.33 16.29 1.81
CA VAL A 95 -6.26 17.71 1.42
C VAL A 95 -7.01 17.94 0.11
N ALA A 96 -6.77 17.11 -0.91
CA ALA A 96 -7.47 17.19 -2.19
C ALA A 96 -8.99 17.05 -2.03
N LYS A 97 -9.45 16.08 -1.22
CA LYS A 97 -10.88 15.88 -0.93
C LYS A 97 -11.49 17.10 -0.23
N ARG A 98 -10.75 17.74 0.69
CA ARG A 98 -11.21 18.96 1.37
C ARG A 98 -11.31 20.15 0.42
N LEU A 99 -10.34 20.32 -0.48
CA LEU A 99 -10.38 21.37 -1.50
C LEU A 99 -11.56 21.18 -2.44
N LEU A 100 -11.79 19.95 -2.93
CA LEU A 100 -12.94 19.62 -3.78
C LEU A 100 -14.28 19.93 -3.09
N TYR A 101 -14.42 19.55 -1.81
CA TYR A 101 -15.60 19.87 -1.02
C TYR A 101 -15.83 21.39 -0.92
N ASN A 102 -14.78 22.16 -0.65
CA ASN A 102 -14.88 23.61 -0.56
C ASN A 102 -15.28 24.25 -1.90
N VAL A 103 -14.75 23.75 -3.03
CA VAL A 103 -15.11 24.22 -4.37
C VAL A 103 -16.57 23.92 -4.72
N GLN A 104 -17.10 22.75 -4.33
CA GLN A 104 -18.51 22.44 -4.52
C GLN A 104 -19.40 23.37 -3.70
N LYS A 105 -19.02 23.59 -2.43
CA LYS A 105 -19.76 24.45 -1.52
C LYS A 105 -19.79 25.92 -1.96
N THR A 106 -18.69 26.43 -2.51
CA THR A 106 -18.68 27.80 -3.07
C THR A 106 -19.57 27.91 -4.30
N LYS A 107 -19.58 26.91 -5.20
CA LYS A 107 -20.53 26.88 -6.34
C LYS A 107 -21.99 26.89 -5.89
N GLU A 108 -22.35 26.09 -4.88
CA GLU A 108 -23.70 26.08 -4.31
C GLU A 108 -24.07 27.43 -3.69
N GLN A 109 -23.13 28.09 -3.00
CA GLN A 109 -23.36 29.41 -2.41
C GLN A 109 -23.53 30.48 -3.49
N SER A 110 -22.72 30.48 -4.54
CA SER A 110 -22.86 31.42 -5.66
C SER A 110 -24.19 31.23 -6.41
N GLN A 111 -24.65 29.99 -6.61
CA GLN A 111 -25.97 29.71 -7.19
C GLN A 111 -27.12 30.22 -6.30
N LYS A 112 -27.01 30.05 -4.97
CA LYS A 112 -28.01 30.58 -4.02
C LYS A 112 -28.03 32.10 -4.00
N GLN A 113 -26.86 32.74 -4.10
CA GLN A 113 -26.75 34.21 -4.20
C GLN A 113 -27.35 34.74 -5.51
N GLN A 114 -27.12 34.07 -6.64
CA GLN A 114 -27.80 34.41 -7.91
C GLN A 114 -29.33 34.29 -7.84
N HIS A 115 -29.86 33.40 -7.00
CA HIS A 115 -31.31 33.23 -6.83
C HIS A 115 -31.93 34.17 -5.79
N GLN A 116 -31.11 34.82 -4.96
CA GLN A 116 -31.54 35.83 -3.99
C GLN A 116 -31.41 37.26 -4.53
N ASN A 117 -30.50 37.49 -5.49
CA ASN A 117 -30.37 38.76 -6.21
C ASN A 117 -31.01 38.60 -7.60
N VAL A 118 -32.34 38.56 -7.62
CA VAL A 118 -33.09 38.56 -8.88
C VAL A 118 -34.01 39.77 -8.86
N ASP A 119 -33.86 40.61 -9.87
CA ASP A 119 -34.90 41.52 -10.33
C ASP A 119 -36.24 40.77 -10.41
N PRO A 120 -37.40 41.48 -10.36
CA PRO A 120 -38.71 40.86 -10.47
C PRO A 120 -38.73 39.81 -11.57
N ASN A 121 -39.17 38.58 -11.25
CA ASN A 121 -39.02 37.47 -12.18
C ASN A 121 -39.93 37.68 -13.39
N LYS A 122 -39.45 37.37 -14.60
CA LYS A 122 -40.25 37.54 -15.82
C LYS A 122 -41.52 36.66 -15.75
N PRO A 123 -42.67 37.17 -16.23
CA PRO A 123 -43.91 36.42 -16.19
C PRO A 123 -43.83 35.17 -17.07
N ALA A 124 -44.59 34.16 -16.70
CA ALA A 124 -44.59 32.87 -17.39
C ALA A 124 -45.07 33.02 -18.84
N SER A 125 -44.36 32.37 -19.78
CA SER A 125 -44.71 32.32 -21.20
C SER A 125 -46.03 31.55 -21.44
N SER A 126 -46.66 31.74 -22.61
CA SER A 126 -47.95 31.12 -22.98
C SER A 126 -47.97 29.60 -22.79
N PHE A 127 -46.88 28.93 -23.16
CA PHE A 127 -46.70 27.48 -22.93
C PHE A 127 -46.64 27.10 -21.44
N LEU A 128 -45.96 27.91 -20.62
CA LEU A 128 -45.84 27.66 -19.17
C LEU A 128 -47.17 27.90 -18.45
N LEU A 129 -47.94 28.92 -18.86
CA LEU A 129 -49.29 29.16 -18.36
C LEU A 129 -50.22 27.98 -18.69
N PHE A 130 -50.16 27.48 -19.92
CA PHE A 130 -50.89 26.29 -20.34
C PHE A 130 -50.48 25.07 -19.51
N ARG A 131 -49.17 24.79 -19.40
CA ARG A 131 -48.62 23.67 -18.60
C ARG A 131 -49.12 23.69 -17.16
N ASN A 132 -49.19 24.86 -16.53
CA ASN A 132 -49.60 25.02 -15.14
C ASN A 132 -51.12 24.83 -14.95
N GLN A 133 -51.93 25.19 -15.95
CA GLN A 133 -53.39 25.00 -15.92
C GLN A 133 -53.80 23.58 -16.32
N GLU A 134 -52.96 22.89 -17.09
CA GLU A 134 -53.21 21.56 -17.61
C GLU A 134 -53.24 20.51 -16.49
N LYS A 135 -54.41 19.89 -16.28
CA LYS A 135 -54.68 18.97 -15.16
C LYS A 135 -54.10 17.57 -15.35
N LEU A 136 -53.27 17.34 -16.37
CA LEU A 136 -52.59 16.06 -16.59
C LEU A 136 -51.80 15.58 -15.37
N MET A 137 -51.36 16.49 -14.49
CA MET A 137 -50.75 16.15 -13.21
C MET A 137 -51.71 15.52 -12.20
N GLN A 138 -52.98 15.93 -12.23
CA GLN A 138 -54.03 15.51 -11.29
C GLN A 138 -54.76 14.25 -11.77
N GLU A 139 -54.94 14.10 -13.08
CA GLU A 139 -55.65 12.96 -13.68
C GLU A 139 -54.81 11.68 -13.74
N ARG A 140 -53.48 11.80 -13.62
CA ARG A 140 -52.53 10.69 -13.72
C ARG A 140 -51.52 10.70 -12.56
N PRO A 141 -51.96 10.54 -11.30
CA PRO A 141 -51.03 10.43 -10.17
C PRO A 141 -50.19 9.16 -10.33
N GLY A 142 -48.90 9.30 -10.64
CA GLY A 142 -47.96 8.18 -10.80
C GLY A 142 -47.02 8.27 -12.01
N ILE A 143 -47.23 9.22 -12.93
CA ILE A 143 -46.35 9.42 -14.09
C ILE A 143 -45.16 10.33 -13.74
N ASN A 144 -43.96 10.00 -14.22
CA ASN A 144 -42.75 10.80 -14.05
C ASN A 144 -42.90 12.21 -14.67
N ASN A 145 -42.39 13.25 -14.00
CA ASN A 145 -42.48 14.65 -14.42
C ASN A 145 -41.87 14.89 -15.83
N SER A 146 -40.81 14.14 -16.18
CA SER A 146 -40.22 14.19 -17.53
C SER A 146 -41.21 13.73 -18.61
N THR A 147 -41.87 12.59 -18.39
CA THR A 147 -42.90 12.04 -19.29
C THR A 147 -44.11 12.97 -19.39
N LEU A 148 -44.55 13.52 -18.25
CA LEU A 148 -45.63 14.51 -18.19
C LEU A 148 -45.32 15.77 -18.99
N THR A 149 -44.10 16.31 -18.86
CA THR A 149 -43.66 17.49 -19.63
C THR A 149 -43.68 17.21 -21.13
N ALA A 150 -43.27 15.99 -21.55
CA ALA A 150 -43.35 15.58 -22.94
C ALA A 150 -44.79 15.49 -23.44
N MET A 151 -45.72 14.92 -22.67
CA MET A 151 -47.15 14.85 -23.01
C MET A 151 -47.78 16.25 -23.13
N ILE A 152 -47.46 17.17 -22.21
CA ILE A 152 -47.94 18.56 -22.27
C ILE A 152 -47.40 19.27 -23.52
N SER A 153 -46.17 18.97 -23.91
CA SER A 153 -45.56 19.52 -25.13
C SER A 153 -46.22 19.01 -26.41
N VAL A 154 -46.68 17.76 -26.42
CA VAL A 154 -47.49 17.19 -27.51
C VAL A 154 -48.85 17.87 -27.55
N LYS A 155 -49.55 17.93 -26.41
CA LYS A 155 -50.86 18.57 -26.31
C LYS A 155 -50.84 20.03 -26.74
N TRP A 156 -49.79 20.78 -26.41
CA TRP A 156 -49.60 22.16 -26.87
C TRP A 156 -49.48 22.30 -28.40
N LYS A 157 -48.87 21.32 -29.06
CA LYS A 157 -48.76 21.30 -30.53
C LYS A 157 -50.09 20.97 -31.20
N GLU A 158 -50.91 20.15 -30.54
CA GLU A 158 -52.24 19.74 -31.01
C GLU A 158 -53.32 20.82 -30.78
N LEU A 159 -53.08 21.81 -29.91
CA LEU A 159 -53.99 22.96 -29.76
C LEU A 159 -54.19 23.66 -31.09
N ASN A 160 -55.44 24.02 -31.37
CA ASN A 160 -55.78 24.83 -32.53
C ASN A 160 -55.25 26.28 -32.36
N GLU A 161 -55.22 27.03 -33.46
CA GLU A 161 -54.66 28.40 -33.44
C GLU A 161 -55.45 29.33 -32.53
N GLU A 162 -56.76 29.13 -32.38
CA GLU A 162 -57.64 29.94 -31.53
C GLU A 162 -57.36 29.75 -30.04
N GLU A 163 -57.23 28.49 -29.59
CA GLU A 163 -56.89 28.13 -28.22
C GLU A 163 -55.47 28.56 -27.88
N ARG A 164 -54.52 28.37 -28.81
CA ARG A 164 -53.15 28.86 -28.66
C ARG A 164 -53.12 30.38 -28.53
N GLN A 165 -53.98 31.08 -29.28
CA GLN A 165 -54.09 32.53 -29.21
C GLN A 165 -54.60 33.03 -27.85
N ILE A 166 -55.52 32.32 -27.20
CA ILE A 166 -55.96 32.66 -25.83
C ILE A 166 -54.77 32.67 -24.86
N TRP A 167 -53.89 31.67 -24.96
CA TRP A 167 -52.69 31.58 -24.13
C TRP A 167 -51.64 32.62 -24.47
N ASN A 168 -51.48 32.94 -25.75
CA ASN A 168 -50.58 34.00 -26.20
C ASN A 168 -51.05 35.38 -25.70
N SER A 169 -52.36 35.66 -25.76
CA SER A 169 -52.94 36.89 -25.22
C SER A 169 -52.75 37.02 -23.71
N ARG A 170 -53.00 35.95 -22.94
CA ARG A 170 -52.76 35.93 -21.48
C ARG A 170 -51.29 36.15 -21.12
N ALA A 171 -50.37 35.55 -21.87
CA ALA A 171 -48.94 35.78 -21.66
C ALA A 171 -48.52 37.21 -22.04
N ALA A 172 -49.10 37.79 -23.09
CA ALA A 172 -48.86 39.17 -23.49
C ALA A 172 -49.34 40.16 -22.43
N GLU A 173 -50.52 39.95 -21.86
CA GLU A 173 -51.08 40.76 -20.78
C GLU A 173 -50.22 40.69 -19.51
N ALA A 174 -49.79 39.48 -19.12
CA ALA A 174 -48.88 39.30 -17.99
C ALA A 174 -47.52 40.00 -18.22
N MET A 175 -47.00 39.96 -19.45
CA MET A 175 -45.77 40.66 -19.85
C MET A 175 -45.95 42.18 -19.86
N GLU A 176 -47.13 42.69 -20.21
CA GLU A 176 -47.43 44.11 -20.14
C GLU A 176 -47.54 44.62 -18.70
N ALA A 177 -48.21 43.86 -17.82
CA ALA A 177 -48.27 44.15 -16.39
C ALA A 177 -46.86 44.20 -15.77
N TYR A 178 -46.02 43.22 -16.07
CA TYR A 178 -44.63 43.18 -15.64
C TYR A 178 -43.80 44.37 -16.17
N LYS A 179 -43.96 44.74 -17.44
CA LYS A 179 -43.29 45.93 -18.01
C LYS A 179 -43.74 47.21 -17.28
N LYS A 180 -45.02 47.34 -16.94
CA LYS A 180 -45.54 48.48 -16.17
C LYS A 180 -44.93 48.56 -14.76
N GLU A 181 -44.80 47.42 -14.07
CA GLU A 181 -44.16 47.37 -12.75
C GLU A 181 -42.69 47.77 -12.79
N LEU A 182 -41.94 47.33 -13.81
CA LEU A 182 -40.55 47.76 -14.02
C LEU A 182 -40.43 49.26 -14.37
N CYS A 183 -41.39 49.81 -15.11
CA CYS A 183 -41.43 51.24 -15.45
C CYS A 183 -41.77 52.14 -14.24
N VAL A 184 -42.58 51.65 -13.30
CA VAL A 184 -43.00 52.40 -12.10
C VAL A 184 -42.01 52.21 -10.93
N GLY A 185 -41.31 51.08 -10.86
CA GLY A 185 -40.39 50.71 -9.77
C GLY A 185 -38.95 51.22 -9.89
N GLY A 186 -38.59 51.94 -10.96
CA GLY A 186 -37.25 52.52 -11.15
C GLY A 186 -36.91 53.73 -10.25
N GLY A 187 -37.76 54.04 -9.27
CA GLY A 187 -37.60 55.15 -8.34
C GLY A 187 -37.48 54.70 -6.88
N GLY A 188 -36.27 54.30 -6.48
CA GLY A 188 -35.77 54.47 -5.12
C GLY A 188 -36.25 53.50 -4.02
N THR A 189 -35.35 52.61 -3.62
CA THR A 189 -35.09 52.37 -2.18
C THR A 189 -33.59 52.46 -1.94
N ALA A 190 -33.11 53.70 -1.74
CA ALA A 190 -31.86 53.93 -1.02
C ALA A 190 -32.15 53.66 0.46
N ASN A 191 -31.61 52.57 0.99
CA ASN A 191 -31.62 52.32 2.44
C ASN A 191 -30.60 53.25 3.11
N LEU A 192 -31.08 54.04 4.07
CA LEU A 192 -30.33 54.57 5.21
C LEU A 192 -30.22 53.49 6.29
#